data_AF-A0A7T5R0V7-F1
#
_entry.id   AF-A0A7T5R0V7-F1
#
_cell.length_a   1.000
_cell.length_b   1.000
_cell.length_c   1.000
_cell.angle_alpha   90.00
_cell.angle_beta   90.00
_cell.angle_gamma   90.00
#
_symmetry.space_group_name_H-M   'P 1'
#
loop_
_entity.id
_entity.type
_entity.pdbx_description
1 polymer ?
#
loop_
_entity_poly.entity_id
_entity_poly.type
_entity_poly.pdbx_seq_one_letter_code
_entity_poly.pdbx_strand_id
1 'polypeptide(L)'
;MRSVLLFALIFLIASPAYAHRPYLIKEGTISDPNGNSLILEKLYGDGIFTSDPVSFQIRSKSSALLAYTPTSEHIAVFCPDVRFCWAFLYGIVSPFATGMKLNHESIDWNSKAQNLDLKGDEAGLYQKYLEDEKQKRAYSYSFDYPEMRKDKQGKGFSASAWSIVFSPLFIIANHIIPLAFVTVLSIVPFILHWLFFKRFSLHKKLHRILLKTSGGIIILGYALFYCLALFVLGFTIGTPLLYMFAAMLLGIASPKLIRLKKKLVPEGS
;
A
#
# COMPACT_ATOMS: atom_id res chain seq x y z
N MET A 1 -29.98 -1.64 19.36
CA MET A 1 -28.96 -1.10 18.43
C MET A 1 -27.65 -0.70 19.11
N ARG A 2 -27.63 0.04 20.24
CA ARG A 2 -26.37 0.44 20.91
C ARG A 2 -25.46 -0.74 21.29
N SER A 3 -26.01 -1.84 21.80
CA SER A 3 -25.22 -3.01 22.22
C SER A 3 -24.60 -3.77 21.05
N VAL A 4 -25.26 -3.80 19.88
CA VAL A 4 -24.72 -4.43 18.66
C VAL A 4 -23.57 -3.61 18.08
N LEU A 5 -23.70 -2.28 18.10
CA LEU A 5 -22.62 -1.38 17.69
C LEU A 5 -21.40 -1.51 18.62
N LEU A 6 -21.63 -1.58 19.93
CA LEU A 6 -20.56 -1.78 20.92
C LEU A 6 -19.87 -3.14 20.74
N PHE A 7 -20.64 -4.22 20.54
CA PHE A 7 -20.07 -5.54 20.28
C PHE A 7 -19.29 -5.59 18.96
N ALA A 8 -19.80 -4.98 17.90
CA ALA A 8 -19.07 -4.87 16.63
C ALA A 8 -17.78 -4.06 16.80
N LEU A 9 -17.81 -2.98 17.58
CA LEU A 9 -16.63 -2.17 17.89
C LEU A 9 -15.60 -2.97 18.69
N ILE A 10 -16.02 -3.69 19.74
CA ILE A 10 -15.14 -4.55 20.54
C ILE A 10 -14.54 -5.66 19.68
N PHE A 11 -15.32 -6.29 18.79
CA PHE A 11 -14.83 -7.33 17.90
C PHE A 11 -13.80 -6.80 16.88
N LEU A 12 -13.97 -5.56 16.42
CA LEU A 12 -13.00 -4.89 15.55
C LEU A 12 -11.71 -4.49 16.28
N ILE A 13 -11.76 -4.26 17.60
CA ILE A 13 -10.59 -3.90 18.42
C ILE A 13 -9.89 -5.15 18.98
N ALA A 14 -10.61 -6.27 19.15
CA ALA A 14 -10.12 -7.49 19.76
C ALA A 14 -9.43 -8.46 18.79
N SER A 15 -8.99 -8.00 17.61
CA SER A 15 -8.17 -8.84 16.73
C SER A 15 -6.87 -9.22 17.46
N PRO A 16 -6.57 -10.53 17.62
CA PRO A 16 -5.35 -10.96 18.29
C PRO A 16 -4.15 -10.43 17.52
N ALA A 17 -3.34 -9.62 18.20
CA ALA A 17 -2.04 -9.18 17.72
C ALA A 17 -1.11 -10.40 17.68
N TYR A 18 -1.08 -11.09 16.53
CA TYR A 18 -0.13 -12.17 16.30
C TYR A 18 1.22 -11.55 16.00
N ALA A 19 2.03 -11.38 17.05
CA ALA A 19 3.42 -11.00 16.93
C ALA A 19 4.15 -12.05 16.06
N HIS A 20 4.61 -11.62 14.88
CA HIS A 20 5.35 -12.50 13.97
C HIS A 20 6.83 -12.16 13.98
N ARG A 21 7.64 -13.12 13.54
CA ARG A 21 9.09 -12.92 13.41
C ARG A 21 9.36 -11.82 12.38
N PRO A 22 10.43 -11.02 12.54
CA PRO A 22 10.91 -10.17 11.48
C PRO A 22 11.18 -10.97 10.21
N TYR A 23 10.93 -10.35 9.06
CA TYR A 23 11.09 -11.02 7.77
C TYR A 23 11.58 -10.08 6.69
N LEU A 24 12.35 -10.65 5.76
CA LEU A 24 12.87 -10.01 4.58
C LEU A 24 12.00 -10.35 3.39
N ILE A 25 11.71 -9.35 2.55
CA ILE A 25 11.11 -9.53 1.23
C ILE A 25 12.08 -9.01 0.18
N LYS A 26 12.48 -9.86 -0.77
CA LYS A 26 13.31 -9.50 -1.93
C LYS A 26 12.46 -8.76 -2.96
N GLU A 27 12.78 -7.50 -3.20
CA GLU A 27 12.17 -6.66 -4.23
C GLU A 27 12.85 -6.90 -5.59
N GLY A 28 14.15 -7.16 -5.60
CA GLY A 28 14.90 -7.42 -6.82
C GLY A 28 16.40 -7.55 -6.58
N THR A 29 17.16 -7.50 -7.66
CA THR A 29 18.62 -7.44 -7.65
C THR A 29 19.09 -6.33 -8.57
N ILE A 30 20.20 -5.70 -8.21
CA ILE A 30 20.91 -4.74 -9.06
C ILE A 30 22.41 -5.07 -9.04
N SER A 31 23.19 -4.47 -9.93
CA SER A 31 24.65 -4.63 -9.92
C SER A 31 25.33 -3.45 -9.23
N ASP A 32 26.39 -3.74 -8.49
CA ASP A 32 27.35 -2.74 -8.02
C ASP A 32 28.24 -2.27 -9.20
N PRO A 33 29.10 -1.24 -9.00
CA PRO A 33 30.00 -0.76 -10.05
C PRO A 33 31.03 -1.80 -10.55
N ASN A 34 31.29 -2.85 -9.77
CA ASN A 34 32.21 -3.94 -10.10
C ASN A 34 31.49 -5.14 -10.77
N GLY A 35 30.17 -5.05 -10.96
CA GLY A 35 29.34 -6.12 -11.53
C GLY A 35 28.84 -7.15 -10.51
N ASN A 36 29.14 -7.01 -9.22
CA ASN A 36 28.61 -7.91 -8.20
C ASN A 36 27.11 -7.66 -8.01
N SER A 37 26.37 -8.74 -7.78
CA SER A 37 24.93 -8.67 -7.54
C SER A 37 24.64 -8.21 -6.11
N LEU A 38 23.80 -7.18 -6.00
CA LEU A 38 23.22 -6.66 -4.77
C LEU A 38 21.75 -7.04 -4.70
N ILE A 39 21.28 -7.32 -3.50
CA ILE A 39 19.90 -7.65 -3.18
C ILE A 39 19.21 -6.38 -2.71
N LEU A 40 18.09 -6.06 -3.34
CA LEU A 40 17.16 -5.04 -2.89
C LEU A 40 16.06 -5.70 -2.09
N GLU A 41 15.90 -5.30 -0.83
CA GLU A 41 14.99 -5.97 0.08
C GLU A 41 14.30 -5.01 1.06
N LYS A 42 13.15 -5.43 1.57
CA LYS A 42 12.46 -4.78 2.70
C LYS A 42 12.55 -5.67 3.92
N LEU A 43 12.98 -5.10 5.03
CA LEU A 43 12.91 -5.74 6.34
C LEU A 43 11.69 -5.23 7.08
N TYR A 44 10.80 -6.15 7.40
CA TYR A 44 9.62 -5.92 8.20
C TYR A 44 9.89 -6.37 9.64
N GLY A 45 9.58 -5.50 10.60
CA GLY A 45 9.61 -5.79 12.03
C GLY A 45 8.31 -6.48 12.49
N ASP A 46 7.90 -6.20 13.72
CA ASP A 46 6.67 -6.74 14.32
C ASP A 46 5.65 -5.63 14.52
N GLY A 47 4.62 -5.59 13.65
CA GLY A 47 3.53 -4.63 13.73
C GLY A 47 2.44 -5.12 14.66
N ILE A 48 2.28 -4.47 15.82
CA ILE A 48 1.30 -4.96 16.82
C ILE A 48 -0.17 -4.71 16.39
N PHE A 49 -0.48 -3.82 15.42
CA PHE A 49 -1.91 -3.52 15.14
C PHE A 49 -2.31 -3.08 13.71
N THR A 50 -1.40 -2.64 12.84
CA THR A 50 -1.83 -1.99 11.58
C THR A 50 -0.94 -2.30 10.39
N SER A 51 0.35 -1.97 10.50
CA SER A 51 1.36 -2.22 9.48
C SER A 51 2.68 -2.51 10.16
N ASP A 52 3.40 -3.48 9.63
CA ASP A 52 4.72 -3.82 10.14
C ASP A 52 5.68 -2.67 9.86
N PRO A 53 6.41 -2.17 10.87
CA PRO A 53 7.46 -1.21 10.63
C PRO A 53 8.44 -1.79 9.61
N VAL A 54 8.73 -1.04 8.55
CA VAL A 54 9.52 -1.50 7.42
C VAL A 54 10.70 -0.57 7.17
N SER A 55 11.84 -1.16 6.83
CA SER A 55 13.04 -0.46 6.34
C SER A 55 13.46 -1.08 5.00
N PHE A 56 13.77 -0.24 4.03
CA PHE A 56 14.36 -0.70 2.77
C PHE A 56 15.87 -0.83 2.90
N GLN A 57 16.43 -1.88 2.33
CA GLN A 57 17.83 -2.27 2.51
C GLN A 57 18.46 -2.70 1.20
N ILE A 58 19.77 -2.46 1.12
CA ILE A 58 20.63 -2.99 0.08
C ILE A 58 21.65 -3.89 0.73
N ARG A 59 21.69 -5.15 0.30
CA ARG A 59 22.53 -6.19 0.88
C ARG A 59 23.38 -6.86 -0.18
N SER A 60 24.61 -7.23 0.15
CA SER A 60 25.42 -8.07 -0.73
C SER A 60 25.00 -9.55 -0.64
N LYS A 61 25.36 -10.37 -1.64
CA LYS A 61 25.20 -11.83 -1.52
C LYS A 61 25.98 -12.47 -0.37
N SER A 62 26.99 -11.78 0.17
CA SER A 62 27.73 -12.21 1.36
C SER A 62 27.07 -11.81 2.69
N SER A 63 25.80 -11.38 2.67
CA SER A 63 25.06 -10.91 3.85
C SER A 63 25.56 -9.58 4.45
N ALA A 64 26.37 -8.79 3.73
CA ALA A 64 26.76 -7.47 4.19
C ALA A 64 25.63 -6.45 3.94
N LEU A 65 25.20 -5.74 4.98
CA LEU A 65 24.22 -4.65 4.86
C LEU A 65 24.93 -3.36 4.44
N LEU A 66 24.69 -2.91 3.21
CA LEU A 66 25.45 -1.82 2.59
C LEU A 66 24.79 -0.45 2.80
N ALA A 67 23.46 -0.41 2.73
CA ALA A 67 22.65 0.80 2.90
C ALA A 67 21.25 0.43 3.40
N TYR A 68 20.58 1.37 4.09
CA TYR A 68 19.20 1.21 4.53
C TYR A 68 18.51 2.56 4.77
N THR A 69 17.19 2.58 4.65
CA THR A 69 16.36 3.73 5.01
C THR A 69 16.02 3.73 6.50
N PRO A 70 15.63 4.87 7.09
CA PRO A 70 14.81 4.90 8.29
C PRO A 70 13.62 3.94 8.20
N THR A 71 13.11 3.59 9.37
CA THR A 71 11.89 2.81 9.53
C THR A 71 10.68 3.67 9.22
N SER A 72 9.73 3.10 8.48
CA SER A 72 8.44 3.70 8.10
C SER A 72 7.32 2.67 8.24
N GLU A 73 6.06 3.08 8.14
CA GLU A 73 4.92 2.15 8.04
C GLU A 73 4.89 1.45 6.68
N HIS A 74 5.19 2.21 5.62
CA HIS A 74 5.27 1.69 4.27
C HIS A 74 6.41 2.34 3.48
N ILE A 75 6.94 1.59 2.51
CA ILE A 75 7.99 2.06 1.60
C ILE A 75 7.68 1.59 0.18
N ALA A 76 7.66 2.53 -0.76
CA ALA A 76 7.68 2.26 -2.21
C ALA A 76 9.10 2.51 -2.72
N VAL A 77 9.58 1.68 -3.66
CA VAL A 77 10.97 1.73 -4.12
C VAL A 77 11.00 1.84 -5.64
N PHE A 78 11.88 2.69 -6.15
CA PHE A 78 12.24 2.72 -7.56
C PHE A 78 13.76 2.72 -7.68
N CYS A 79 14.32 1.59 -8.10
CA CYS A 79 15.76 1.34 -8.03
C CYS A 79 16.25 0.50 -9.21
N PRO A 80 16.24 1.04 -10.45
CA PRO A 80 16.83 0.37 -11.61
C PRO A 80 18.34 0.13 -11.48
N ASP A 81 19.08 1.02 -10.80
CA ASP A 81 20.52 0.88 -10.55
C ASP A 81 20.96 1.63 -9.29
N VAL A 82 22.20 1.42 -8.84
CA VAL A 82 22.75 2.01 -7.60
C VAL A 82 22.88 3.54 -7.62
N ARG A 83 23.01 4.17 -8.79
CA ARG A 83 23.07 5.63 -8.96
C ARG A 83 21.67 6.24 -9.03
N PHE A 84 20.69 5.45 -9.45
CA PHE A 84 19.29 5.83 -9.53
C PHE A 84 18.42 4.95 -8.64
N CYS A 85 18.50 5.16 -7.33
CA CYS A 85 17.72 4.41 -6.36
C CYS A 85 17.00 5.35 -5.39
N TRP A 86 15.68 5.19 -5.30
CA TRP A 86 14.79 6.01 -4.50
C TRP A 86 13.90 5.14 -3.64
N ALA A 87 13.75 5.52 -2.38
CA ALA A 87 12.80 4.95 -1.45
C ALA A 87 11.85 6.04 -0.97
N PHE A 88 10.55 5.82 -1.10
CA PHE A 88 9.51 6.75 -0.72
C PHE A 88 8.84 6.23 0.55
N LEU A 89 9.15 6.86 1.68
CA LEU A 89 8.63 6.51 2.99
C LEU A 89 7.27 7.19 3.17
N TYR A 90 6.20 6.41 3.34
CA TYR A 90 4.85 6.92 3.60
C TYR A 90 4.18 6.16 4.75
N GLY A 91 3.13 6.76 5.27
CA GLY A 91 2.30 6.18 6.32
C GLY A 91 0.91 6.79 6.31
N ILE A 92 0.09 6.35 7.25
CA ILE A 92 -1.34 6.65 7.34
C ILE A 92 -1.62 8.16 7.34
N VAL A 93 -0.77 8.94 8.02
CA VAL A 93 -0.94 10.39 8.23
C VAL A 93 -0.17 11.27 7.24
N SER A 94 0.81 10.72 6.52
CA SER A 94 1.60 11.48 5.53
C SER A 94 1.48 10.84 4.14
N PRO A 95 0.44 11.18 3.36
CA PRO A 95 0.32 10.68 1.99
C PRO A 95 1.42 11.23 1.06
N PHE A 96 2.08 12.32 1.47
CA PHE A 96 3.28 12.83 0.81
C PHE A 96 4.49 12.15 1.41
N ALA A 97 5.08 11.22 0.66
CA ALA A 97 6.29 10.55 1.10
C ALA A 97 7.47 11.51 1.05
N THR A 98 8.27 11.52 2.11
CA THR A 98 9.65 12.00 2.01
C THR A 98 10.40 10.95 1.21
N GLY A 99 10.73 11.28 -0.05
CA GLY A 99 11.57 10.40 -0.84
C GLY A 99 13.02 10.58 -0.45
N MET A 100 13.66 9.45 -0.22
CA MET A 100 15.06 9.34 0.10
C MET A 100 15.79 8.79 -1.12
N LYS A 101 16.78 9.54 -1.58
CA LYS A 101 17.66 9.12 -2.68
C LYS A 101 18.88 8.44 -2.09
N LEU A 102 19.25 7.29 -2.65
CA LEU A 102 20.52 6.65 -2.39
C LEU A 102 21.65 7.55 -2.88
N ASN A 103 22.52 7.96 -1.97
CA ASN A 103 23.79 8.55 -2.33
C ASN A 103 24.81 7.41 -2.46
N HIS A 104 25.12 7.04 -3.70
CA HIS A 104 26.01 5.92 -4.02
C HIS A 104 27.42 6.04 -3.40
N GLU A 105 27.89 7.26 -3.13
CA GLU A 105 29.18 7.53 -2.48
C GLU A 105 29.15 7.21 -0.98
N SER A 106 27.96 7.23 -0.37
CA SER A 106 27.75 6.94 1.04
C SER A 106 27.36 5.48 1.32
N ILE A 107 27.34 4.63 0.29
CA ILE A 107 27.17 3.19 0.46
C ILE A 107 28.44 2.63 1.11
N ASP A 108 28.28 1.84 2.16
CA ASP A 108 29.41 1.20 2.81
C ASP A 108 29.77 -0.10 2.11
N TRP A 109 30.49 0.04 1.00
CA TRP A 109 30.99 -1.07 0.19
C TRP A 109 31.93 -2.00 0.95
N ASN A 110 32.50 -1.54 2.07
CA ASN A 110 33.41 -2.31 2.91
C ASN A 110 32.70 -2.92 4.14
N SER A 111 31.37 -2.83 4.20
CA SER A 111 30.61 -3.43 5.29
C SER A 111 30.88 -4.93 5.35
N LYS A 112 31.10 -5.44 6.56
CA LYS A 112 31.28 -6.87 6.80
C LYS A 112 29.93 -7.59 6.70
N ALA A 113 30.00 -8.89 6.41
CA ALA A 113 28.87 -9.79 6.53
C ALA A 113 28.27 -9.70 7.95
N GLN A 114 26.94 -9.62 8.05
CA GLN A 114 26.29 -9.65 9.37
C GLN A 114 26.40 -11.05 9.97
N ASN A 115 26.78 -11.12 11.25
CA ASN A 115 26.77 -12.37 12.01
C ASN A 115 25.38 -12.58 12.59
N LEU A 116 24.54 -13.36 11.89
CA LEU A 116 23.17 -13.66 12.28
C LEU A 116 23.15 -15.02 12.99
N ASP A 117 22.60 -15.08 14.21
CA ASP A 117 22.42 -16.33 14.99
C ASP A 117 21.22 -17.14 14.45
N LEU A 118 21.32 -17.62 13.20
CA LEU A 118 20.24 -18.35 12.53
C LEU A 118 20.19 -19.80 13.04
N LYS A 119 19.01 -20.26 13.47
CA LYS A 119 18.83 -21.59 14.06
C LYS A 119 18.24 -22.58 13.06
N GLY A 120 18.80 -23.79 13.03
CA GLY A 120 18.23 -24.92 12.29
C GLY A 120 18.04 -24.64 10.79
N ASP A 121 16.79 -24.73 10.34
CA ASP A 121 16.39 -24.52 8.95
C ASP A 121 16.44 -23.05 8.50
N GLU A 122 16.44 -22.09 9.43
CA GLU A 122 16.52 -20.66 9.12
C GLU A 122 17.81 -20.31 8.36
N ALA A 123 18.93 -20.93 8.72
CA ALA A 123 20.21 -20.72 8.04
C ALA A 123 20.16 -21.16 6.57
N GLY A 124 19.57 -22.33 6.30
CA GLY A 124 19.41 -22.85 4.94
C GLY A 124 18.42 -22.03 4.11
N LEU A 125 17.31 -21.58 4.72
CA LEU A 125 16.35 -20.68 4.08
C LEU A 125 16.97 -19.33 3.75
N TYR A 126 17.76 -18.77 4.67
CA TYR A 126 18.45 -17.51 4.44
C TYR A 126 19.54 -17.63 3.36
N GLN A 127 20.31 -18.72 3.34
CA GLN A 127 21.28 -18.94 2.27
C GLN A 127 20.60 -19.04 0.90
N LYS A 128 19.50 -19.81 0.80
CA LYS A 128 18.67 -19.85 -0.42
C LYS A 128 18.12 -18.48 -0.77
N TYR A 129 17.72 -17.69 0.22
CA TYR A 129 17.28 -16.32 0.02
C TYR A 129 18.40 -15.44 -0.56
N LEU A 130 19.65 -15.61 -0.17
CA LEU A 130 20.77 -14.84 -0.76
C LEU A 130 21.11 -15.29 -2.18
N GLU A 131 21.02 -16.58 -2.47
CA GLU A 131 21.50 -17.18 -3.72
C GLU A 131 20.44 -17.27 -4.82
N ASP A 132 19.22 -17.68 -4.47
CA ASP A 132 18.13 -17.99 -5.40
C ASP A 132 17.20 -16.77 -5.59
N GLU A 133 17.06 -16.31 -6.82
CA GLU A 133 16.15 -15.21 -7.18
C GLU A 133 14.67 -15.56 -6.99
N LYS A 134 14.33 -16.85 -6.99
CA LYS A 134 12.98 -17.38 -6.74
C LYS A 134 12.62 -17.34 -5.26
N GLN A 135 13.61 -17.44 -4.36
CA GLN A 135 13.36 -17.33 -2.93
C GLN A 135 13.13 -15.86 -2.56
N LYS A 136 11.85 -15.46 -2.49
CA LYS A 136 11.45 -14.07 -2.25
C LYS A 136 11.43 -13.66 -0.79
N ARG A 137 11.43 -14.61 0.16
CA ARG A 137 11.27 -14.32 1.59
C ARG A 137 12.20 -15.13 2.48
N ALA A 138 12.61 -14.52 3.58
CA ALA A 138 13.26 -15.17 4.72
C ALA A 138 12.71 -14.58 6.02
N TYR A 139 12.69 -15.34 7.10
CA TYR A 139 12.22 -14.88 8.41
C TYR A 139 13.12 -15.44 9.51
N SER A 140 13.38 -14.65 10.55
CA SER A 140 14.16 -15.06 11.71
C SER A 140 14.04 -14.02 12.81
N TYR A 141 14.07 -14.46 14.08
CA TYR A 141 14.22 -13.55 15.22
C TYR A 141 15.61 -12.91 15.32
N SER A 142 16.58 -13.44 14.56
CA SER A 142 17.95 -12.94 14.51
C SER A 142 18.12 -11.76 13.55
N PHE A 143 17.08 -11.42 12.77
CA PHE A 143 17.07 -10.17 12.03
C PHE A 143 16.75 -9.01 12.99
N ASP A 144 17.54 -7.94 12.92
CA ASP A 144 17.29 -6.74 13.72
C ASP A 144 15.90 -6.17 13.43
N TYR A 145 15.12 -5.90 14.47
CA TYR A 145 13.88 -5.14 14.33
C TYR A 145 14.21 -3.73 13.81
N PRO A 146 13.64 -3.27 12.69
CA PRO A 146 13.99 -1.98 12.11
C PRO A 146 13.76 -0.82 13.08
N GLU A 147 12.74 -0.89 13.94
CA GLU A 147 12.42 0.06 15.00
C GLU A 147 13.43 0.08 16.16
N MET A 148 14.21 -0.99 16.36
CA MET A 148 15.20 -1.12 17.43
C MET A 148 16.59 -0.65 17.03
N ARG A 149 16.82 -0.27 15.76
CA ARG A 149 18.13 0.24 15.33
C ARG A 149 18.48 1.54 16.02
N LYS A 150 19.72 1.60 16.54
CA LYS A 150 20.27 2.80 17.18
C LYS A 150 20.40 3.96 16.19
N ASP A 151 20.74 3.66 14.94
CA ASP A 151 20.82 4.65 13.88
C ASP A 151 19.50 4.76 13.12
N LYS A 152 18.65 5.67 13.60
CA LYS A 152 17.31 5.92 13.06
C LYS A 152 17.32 6.70 11.74
N GLN A 153 18.43 7.31 11.35
CA GLN A 153 18.47 8.19 10.16
C GLN A 153 18.65 7.41 8.85
N GLY A 154 18.94 6.11 8.94
CA GLY A 154 19.32 5.34 7.77
C GLY A 154 20.78 5.56 7.40
N LYS A 155 21.29 4.70 6.53
CA LYS A 155 22.66 4.74 6.01
C LYS A 155 22.62 4.67 4.50
N GLY A 156 23.36 5.54 3.82
CA GLY A 156 23.39 5.57 2.36
C GLY A 156 22.25 6.37 1.71
N PHE A 157 21.16 6.61 2.43
CA PHE A 157 19.99 7.32 1.92
C PHE A 157 19.91 8.73 2.50
N SER A 158 19.56 9.71 1.66
CA SER A 158 19.39 11.11 2.06
C SER A 158 18.05 11.64 1.57
N ALA A 159 17.40 12.46 2.38
CA ALA A 159 16.16 13.12 1.98
C ALA A 159 16.41 14.03 0.77
N SER A 160 15.49 14.03 -0.19
CA SER A 160 15.58 14.87 -1.38
C SER A 160 14.31 15.69 -1.55
N ALA A 161 14.45 17.01 -1.69
CA ALA A 161 13.32 17.92 -1.91
C ALA A 161 12.55 17.60 -3.20
N TRP A 162 13.24 17.10 -4.23
CA TRP A 162 12.64 16.70 -5.50
C TRP A 162 11.66 15.52 -5.38
N SER A 163 11.71 14.78 -4.28
CA SER A 163 10.83 13.65 -4.05
C SER A 163 9.35 14.01 -4.01
N ILE A 164 9.00 15.24 -3.62
CA ILE A 164 7.60 15.70 -3.53
C ILE A 164 6.90 15.61 -4.89
N VAL A 165 7.64 15.78 -5.98
CA VAL A 165 7.08 15.73 -7.35
C VAL A 165 6.85 14.29 -7.80
N PHE A 166 7.80 13.39 -7.50
CA PHE A 166 7.77 12.02 -7.99
C PHE A 166 7.00 11.06 -7.10
N SER A 167 6.95 11.33 -5.79
CA SER A 167 6.35 10.41 -4.83
C SER A 167 4.86 10.14 -5.09
N PRO A 168 4.01 11.12 -5.43
CA PRO A 168 2.60 10.83 -5.70
C PRO A 168 2.44 9.92 -6.92
N LEU A 169 3.24 10.12 -7.97
CA LEU A 169 3.18 9.31 -9.19
C LEU A 169 3.55 7.85 -8.91
N PHE A 170 4.63 7.62 -8.15
CA PHE A 170 5.06 6.26 -7.81
C PHE A 170 4.11 5.57 -6.84
N ILE A 171 3.58 6.29 -5.85
CA ILE A 171 2.57 5.78 -4.93
C ILE A 171 1.31 5.38 -5.71
N ILE A 172 0.83 6.24 -6.61
CA ILE A 172 -0.33 5.94 -7.48
C ILE A 172 -0.04 4.72 -8.35
N ALA A 173 1.14 4.64 -8.97
CA ALA A 173 1.52 3.50 -9.81
C ALA A 173 1.54 2.18 -9.01
N ASN A 174 2.10 2.18 -7.81
CA ASN A 174 2.14 1.02 -6.93
C ASN A 174 0.75 0.59 -6.44
N HIS A 175 -0.21 1.51 -6.47
CA HIS A 175 -1.59 1.29 -6.02
C HIS A 175 -2.61 1.36 -7.14
N ILE A 176 -2.19 1.21 -8.39
CA ILE A 176 -3.08 1.38 -9.55
C ILE A 176 -4.24 0.38 -9.55
N ILE A 177 -3.99 -0.88 -9.16
CA ILE A 177 -5.00 -1.94 -9.10
C ILE A 177 -6.06 -1.61 -8.03
N PRO A 178 -5.70 -1.38 -6.75
CA PRO A 178 -6.69 -1.04 -5.73
C PRO A 178 -7.39 0.30 -6.02
N LEU A 179 -6.70 1.29 -6.60
CA LEU A 179 -7.34 2.55 -7.05
C LEU A 179 -8.36 2.32 -8.16
N ALA A 180 -8.06 1.47 -9.14
CA ALA A 180 -8.99 1.08 -10.20
C ALA A 180 -10.22 0.36 -9.61
N PHE A 181 -10.01 -0.55 -8.65
CA PHE A 181 -11.10 -1.23 -7.96
C PHE A 181 -12.01 -0.24 -7.21
N VAL A 182 -11.45 0.68 -6.43
CA VAL A 182 -12.22 1.74 -5.75
C VAL A 182 -12.97 2.62 -6.75
N THR A 183 -12.36 2.91 -7.90
CA THR A 183 -13.00 3.70 -8.97
C THR A 183 -14.22 2.96 -9.52
N VAL A 184 -14.11 1.67 -9.83
CA VAL A 184 -15.23 0.84 -10.27
C VAL A 184 -16.34 0.84 -9.23
N LEU A 185 -15.99 0.63 -7.95
CA LEU A 185 -16.97 0.68 -6.86
C LEU A 185 -17.64 2.07 -6.74
N SER A 186 -16.93 3.15 -7.02
CA SER A 186 -17.51 4.50 -6.96
C SER A 186 -18.59 4.74 -8.04
N ILE A 187 -18.57 3.97 -9.13
CA ILE A 187 -19.52 4.10 -10.25
C ILE A 187 -20.82 3.33 -9.99
N VAL A 188 -20.77 2.22 -9.25
CA VAL A 188 -21.93 1.33 -9.00
C VAL A 188 -23.17 2.06 -8.46
N PRO A 189 -23.09 3.00 -7.50
CA PRO A 189 -24.26 3.74 -7.02
C PRO A 189 -25.01 4.48 -8.12
N PHE A 190 -24.30 5.00 -9.12
CA PHE A 190 -24.91 5.71 -10.24
C PHE A 190 -25.67 4.76 -11.16
N ILE A 191 -25.11 3.57 -11.39
CA ILE A 191 -25.76 2.51 -12.18
C ILE A 191 -27.03 2.05 -11.45
N LEU A 192 -26.93 1.76 -10.15
CA LEU A 192 -28.07 1.37 -9.32
C LEU A 192 -29.14 2.47 -9.29
N HIS A 193 -28.75 3.72 -9.06
CA HIS A 193 -29.68 4.84 -9.08
C HIS A 193 -30.39 4.97 -10.44
N TRP A 194 -29.66 4.87 -11.55
CA TRP A 194 -30.25 4.92 -12.87
C TRP A 194 -31.22 3.76 -13.12
N LEU A 195 -30.84 2.53 -12.75
CA LEU A 195 -31.69 1.34 -12.89
C LEU A 195 -32.99 1.49 -12.10
N PHE A 196 -32.92 1.76 -10.79
CA PHE A 196 -34.10 1.72 -9.91
C PHE A 196 -34.95 2.99 -9.95
N PHE A 197 -34.38 4.16 -10.26
CA PHE A 197 -35.08 5.44 -10.12
C PHE A 197 -35.35 6.16 -11.44
N LYS A 198 -34.60 5.88 -12.52
CA LYS A 198 -34.76 6.55 -13.82
C LYS A 198 -35.31 5.67 -14.93
N ARG A 199 -34.81 4.43 -15.07
CA ARG A 199 -35.12 3.58 -16.24
C ARG A 199 -36.56 3.07 -16.24
N PHE A 200 -37.09 2.69 -15.08
CA PHE A 200 -38.42 2.06 -15.00
C PHE A 200 -39.53 3.11 -14.78
N SER A 201 -40.09 3.62 -15.87
CA SER A 201 -41.40 4.29 -15.85
C SER A 201 -42.52 3.25 -15.85
N LEU A 202 -42.75 2.61 -14.71
CA LEU A 202 -43.87 1.68 -14.55
C LEU A 202 -45.18 2.46 -14.41
N HIS A 203 -46.23 2.03 -15.14
CA HIS A 203 -47.56 2.63 -15.12
C HIS A 203 -48.29 2.40 -13.78
N LYS A 204 -48.03 1.29 -13.07
CA LYS A 204 -48.71 0.96 -11.82
C LYS A 204 -47.99 1.57 -10.61
N LYS A 205 -48.71 2.40 -9.83
CA LYS A 205 -48.20 3.12 -8.64
C LYS A 205 -47.55 2.19 -7.62
N LEU A 206 -48.16 1.03 -7.32
CA LEU A 206 -47.66 0.06 -6.35
C LEU A 206 -46.29 -0.52 -6.75
N HIS A 207 -46.13 -0.93 -8.01
CA HIS A 207 -44.86 -1.46 -8.52
C HIS A 207 -43.75 -0.41 -8.46
N ARG A 208 -44.07 0.85 -8.76
CA ARG A 208 -43.12 1.96 -8.65
C ARG A 208 -42.64 2.16 -7.23
N ILE A 209 -43.52 2.07 -6.24
CA ILE A 209 -43.15 2.17 -4.82
C ILE A 209 -42.25 1.00 -4.45
N LEU A 210 -42.65 -0.23 -4.75
CA LEU A 210 -41.87 -1.42 -4.41
C LEU A 210 -40.46 -1.40 -5.00
N LEU A 211 -40.33 -1.01 -6.28
CA LEU A 211 -39.04 -0.89 -6.97
C LEU A 211 -38.15 0.21 -6.37
N LYS A 212 -38.72 1.35 -5.99
CA LYS A 212 -37.97 2.44 -5.34
C LYS A 212 -37.50 2.04 -3.95
N THR A 213 -38.35 1.35 -3.18
CA THR A 213 -38.00 0.87 -1.84
C THR A 213 -36.90 -0.19 -1.91
N SER A 214 -37.02 -1.19 -2.80
CA SER A 214 -35.97 -2.20 -2.97
C SER A 214 -34.66 -1.58 -3.48
N GLY A 215 -34.73 -0.65 -4.44
CA GLY A 215 -33.57 0.11 -4.90
C GLY A 215 -32.90 0.92 -3.77
N GLY A 216 -33.69 1.53 -2.89
CA GLY A 216 -33.18 2.25 -1.72
C GLY A 216 -32.43 1.32 -0.74
N ILE A 217 -32.98 0.15 -0.45
CA ILE A 217 -32.33 -0.86 0.43
C ILE A 217 -31.01 -1.33 -0.20
N ILE A 218 -31.00 -1.61 -1.51
CA ILE A 218 -29.79 -2.05 -2.22
C ILE A 218 -28.72 -0.96 -2.20
N ILE A 219 -29.08 0.30 -2.45
CA ILE A 219 -28.13 1.43 -2.39
C ILE A 219 -27.56 1.60 -0.98
N LEU A 220 -28.40 1.46 0.06
CA LEU A 220 -27.93 1.55 1.44
C LEU A 220 -26.96 0.42 1.80
N GLY A 221 -27.29 -0.82 1.45
CA GLY A 221 -26.41 -1.97 1.65
C GLY A 221 -25.10 -1.81 0.89
N TYR A 222 -25.15 -1.30 -0.33
CA TYR A 222 -23.97 -0.97 -1.13
C TYR A 222 -23.10 0.10 -0.47
N ALA A 223 -23.70 1.18 0.05
CA ALA A 223 -22.96 2.24 0.72
C ALA A 223 -22.20 1.72 1.95
N LEU A 224 -22.82 0.84 2.74
CA LEU A 224 -22.16 0.18 3.87
C LEU A 224 -20.99 -0.69 3.41
N PHE A 225 -21.20 -1.52 2.39
CA PHE A 225 -20.13 -2.33 1.79
C PHE A 225 -18.98 -1.47 1.26
N TYR A 226 -19.28 -0.37 0.57
CA TYR A 226 -18.29 0.55 0.03
C TYR A 226 -17.47 1.23 1.13
N CYS A 227 -18.11 1.69 2.21
CA CYS A 227 -17.40 2.23 3.38
C CYS A 227 -16.48 1.17 4.01
N LEU A 228 -16.94 -0.07 4.14
CA LEU A 228 -16.12 -1.17 4.65
C LEU A 228 -14.94 -1.47 3.71
N ALA A 229 -15.16 -1.49 2.40
CA ALA A 229 -14.11 -1.69 1.41
C ALA A 229 -13.05 -0.57 1.46
N LEU A 230 -13.48 0.69 1.56
CA LEU A 230 -12.57 1.83 1.74
C LEU A 230 -11.78 1.73 3.05
N PHE A 231 -12.42 1.29 4.13
CA PHE A 231 -11.76 1.07 5.41
C PHE A 231 -10.70 -0.03 5.31
N VAL A 232 -11.06 -1.20 4.79
CA VAL A 232 -10.14 -2.34 4.63
C VAL A 232 -8.98 -1.99 3.69
N LEU A 233 -9.26 -1.40 2.53
CA LEU A 233 -8.21 -0.98 1.59
C LEU A 233 -7.33 0.12 2.16
N GLY A 234 -7.92 1.10 2.85
CA GLY A 234 -7.17 2.16 3.49
C GLY A 234 -6.20 1.66 4.55
N PHE A 235 -6.63 0.73 5.41
CA PHE A 235 -5.78 0.14 6.44
C PHE A 235 -4.70 -0.78 5.85
N THR A 236 -5.07 -1.64 4.91
CA THR A 236 -4.13 -2.61 4.31
C THR A 236 -3.04 -1.96 3.46
N ILE A 237 -3.31 -0.78 2.91
CA ILE A 237 -2.42 -0.11 1.95
C ILE A 237 -1.75 1.12 2.57
N GLY A 238 -2.07 1.46 3.83
CA GLY A 238 -1.43 2.58 4.54
C GLY A 238 -1.74 3.96 4.00
N THR A 239 -2.72 4.07 3.10
CA THR A 239 -3.09 5.33 2.45
C THR A 239 -4.60 5.57 2.50
N PRO A 240 -5.27 5.43 3.67
CA PRO A 240 -6.72 5.57 3.78
C PRO A 240 -7.20 6.94 3.29
N LEU A 241 -6.43 7.99 3.58
CA LEU A 241 -6.72 9.35 3.14
C LEU A 241 -6.66 9.50 1.61
N LEU A 242 -5.75 8.80 0.93
CA LEU A 242 -5.65 8.84 -0.53
C LEU A 242 -6.90 8.23 -1.18
N TYR A 243 -7.35 7.08 -0.69
CA TYR A 243 -8.56 6.42 -1.19
C TYR A 243 -9.82 7.24 -0.89
N MET A 244 -9.92 7.80 0.31
CA MET A 244 -11.02 8.71 0.66
C MET A 244 -11.04 9.94 -0.25
N PHE A 245 -9.89 10.55 -0.52
CA PHE A 245 -9.79 11.71 -1.40
C PHE A 245 -10.14 11.36 -2.85
N ALA A 246 -9.64 10.24 -3.38
CA ALA A 246 -9.99 9.75 -4.71
C ALA A 246 -11.50 9.48 -4.85
N ALA A 247 -12.09 8.80 -3.86
CA ALA A 247 -13.53 8.55 -3.78
C ALA A 247 -14.34 9.87 -3.77
N MET A 248 -13.92 10.85 -2.96
CA MET A 248 -14.58 12.15 -2.87
C MET A 248 -14.51 12.91 -4.20
N LEU A 249 -13.35 12.96 -4.84
CA LEU A 249 -13.18 13.60 -6.14
C LEU A 249 -14.06 12.96 -7.21
N LEU A 250 -14.13 11.62 -7.26
CA LEU A 250 -15.02 10.90 -8.18
C LEU A 250 -16.50 11.20 -7.91
N GLY A 251 -16.90 11.27 -6.64
CA GLY A 251 -18.25 11.65 -6.23
C GLY A 251 -18.64 13.07 -6.66
N ILE A 252 -17.71 14.03 -6.59
CA ILE A 252 -17.94 15.42 -7.01
C ILE A 252 -17.94 15.57 -8.54
N ALA A 253 -17.07 14.85 -9.25
CA ALA A 253 -16.90 14.97 -10.70
C ALA A 253 -18.02 14.27 -11.50
N SER A 254 -18.56 13.17 -10.99
CA SER A 254 -19.54 12.33 -11.71
C SER A 254 -20.84 13.05 -12.11
N PRO A 255 -21.48 13.92 -11.29
CA PRO A 255 -22.65 14.68 -11.73
C PRO A 255 -22.35 15.63 -12.89
N LYS A 256 -21.15 16.23 -12.92
CA LYS A 256 -20.73 17.16 -13.99
C LYS A 256 -20.49 16.42 -15.31
N LEU A 257 -19.85 15.26 -15.27
CA LEU A 257 -19.63 14.40 -16.45
C LEU A 257 -20.96 13.94 -17.07
N ILE A 258 -21.95 13.58 -16.24
CA ILE A 258 -23.29 13.21 -16.72
C ILE A 258 -24.00 14.39 -17.41
N ARG A 259 -23.86 15.62 -16.90
CA ARG A 259 -24.43 16.82 -17.53
C ARG A 259 -23.75 17.19 -18.85
N LEU A 260 -22.44 17.02 -18.95
CA LEU A 260 -21.69 17.30 -20.19
C LEU A 260 -22.08 16.34 -21.33
N LYS A 261 -22.26 15.04 -21.03
CA LYS A 261 -22.73 14.07 -22.03
C LYS A 261 -24.09 14.43 -22.63
N LYS A 262 -24.99 15.03 -21.85
CA LYS A 262 -26.30 15.51 -22.35
C LYS A 262 -26.22 16.71 -23.30
N LYS A 263 -25.17 17.53 -23.21
CA LYS A 263 -24.98 18.66 -24.14
C LYS A 263 -24.35 18.24 -25.47
N LEU A 264 -23.60 17.15 -25.48
CA LEU A 264 -22.84 16.68 -26.65
C LEU A 264 -23.62 15.70 -27.54
N VAL A 265 -24.75 15.17 -27.07
CA VAL A 265 -25.68 14.39 -27.89
C VAL A 265 -26.88 15.28 -28.17
N PRO A 266 -26.91 16.03 -29.30
CA PRO A 266 -28.09 16.78 -29.67
C PRO A 266 -29.27 15.81 -29.79
N GLU A 267 -30.40 16.16 -29.17
CA GLU A 267 -31.67 15.45 -29.33
C GLU A 267 -32.17 15.72 -30.76
N GLY A 268 -31.60 15.03 -31.75
CA GLY A 268 -31.89 15.28 -33.15
C GLY A 268 -30.88 14.65 -34.11
N SER A 269 -30.80 13.32 -34.11
CA SER A 269 -30.29 12.50 -35.22
C SER A 269 -30.88 11.10 -35.13
#